data_AF-C5A4W2-F1
#
_entry.id   AF-C5A4W2-F1
#
_cell.length_a   1.000
_cell.length_b   1.000
_cell.length_c   1.000
_cell.angle_alpha   90.00
_cell.angle_beta   90.00
_cell.angle_gamma   90.00
#
_symmetry.space_group_name_H-M   'P 1'
#
loop_
_entity.id
_entity.type
_entity.pdbx_description
1 polymer ?
#
loop_
_entity_poly.entity_id
_entity_poly.type
_entity_poly.pdbx_seq_one_letter_code
_entity_poly.pdbx_strand_id
1 'polypeptide(L)'
;MPSEGIRDSVEVALELDEREVYSHIAHESAEDIRRIISSIDAERAQKKGFLVYYHDDWDSLIRERIRKGKRHTAFDFYNPALLDIWEAKVEELKDVRKAKYFLLSLIGIGVIFSITAGLLFSWYFVLPGLGLLPLVLWVLDRAREKSDLIYHQLTQFFIDEMRALLSRYNLNPERYRFKLFNDDYFGVRRIKIGRESFAIAEPLNDVE
;
A
#
# COMPACT_ATOMS: atom_id res chain seq x y z
N MET A 1 -15.92 -11.39 -56.29
CA MET A 1 -14.75 -10.92 -55.54
C MET A 1 -15.21 -9.86 -54.56
N PRO A 2 -15.39 -10.16 -53.27
CA PRO A 2 -15.48 -9.13 -52.25
C PRO A 2 -14.09 -8.87 -51.65
N SER A 3 -13.86 -7.61 -51.36
CA SER A 3 -12.62 -6.97 -50.92
C SER A 3 -11.93 -7.66 -49.75
N GLU A 4 -10.64 -7.98 -49.94
CA GLU A 4 -9.63 -8.07 -48.89
C GLU A 4 -9.58 -6.70 -48.19
N GLY A 5 -10.43 -6.54 -47.17
CA GLY A 5 -10.29 -5.47 -46.20
C GLY A 5 -8.98 -5.70 -45.47
N ILE A 6 -8.07 -4.74 -45.61
CA ILE A 6 -6.81 -4.65 -44.87
C ILE A 6 -7.15 -4.83 -43.39
N ARG A 7 -6.92 -6.05 -42.87
CA ARG A 7 -6.96 -6.31 -41.44
C ARG A 7 -5.78 -5.56 -40.85
N ASP A 8 -6.07 -4.69 -39.88
CA ASP A 8 -5.07 -3.88 -39.21
C ASP A 8 -4.03 -4.83 -38.60
N SER A 9 -2.77 -4.67 -38.97
CA SER A 9 -1.66 -5.59 -38.62
C SER A 9 -1.53 -5.81 -37.11
N VAL A 10 -2.10 -4.89 -36.32
CA VAL A 10 -2.16 -4.91 -34.86
C VAL A 10 -3.17 -5.93 -34.34
N GLU A 11 -4.32 -6.09 -35.00
CA GLU A 11 -5.38 -7.02 -34.60
C GLU A 11 -5.01 -8.47 -34.95
N VAL A 12 -4.29 -8.67 -36.06
CA VAL A 12 -3.76 -9.98 -36.47
C VAL A 12 -2.52 -10.38 -35.65
N ALA A 13 -1.74 -9.41 -35.15
CA ALA A 13 -0.66 -9.67 -34.20
C ALA A 13 -1.18 -10.01 -32.79
N LEU A 14 -2.37 -9.51 -32.42
CA LEU A 14 -3.03 -9.85 -31.16
C LEU A 14 -3.53 -11.31 -31.16
N GLU A 15 -4.12 -11.80 -32.25
CA GLU A 15 -4.67 -13.17 -32.32
C GLU A 15 -3.63 -14.30 -32.31
N LEU A 16 -2.38 -14.03 -32.73
CA LEU A 16 -1.33 -15.06 -32.87
C LEU A 16 -0.43 -15.20 -31.64
N ASP A 17 -0.49 -14.29 -30.67
CA ASP A 17 0.45 -14.29 -29.55
C ASP A 17 -0.12 -13.79 -28.20
N GLU A 18 -1.43 -13.93 -27.99
CA GLU A 18 -2.09 -13.51 -26.75
C GLU A 18 -1.37 -14.08 -25.52
N ARG A 19 -1.01 -15.37 -25.54
CA ARG A 19 -0.35 -16.03 -24.40
C ARG A 19 1.00 -15.43 -24.05
N GLU A 20 1.85 -15.08 -25.02
CA GLU A 20 3.15 -14.48 -24.73
C GLU A 20 2.96 -13.06 -24.19
N VAL A 21 2.04 -12.27 -24.77
CA VAL A 21 1.70 -10.93 -24.30
C VAL A 21 1.16 -10.95 -22.86
N TYR A 22 0.21 -11.83 -22.55
CA TYR A 22 -0.30 -12.00 -21.17
C TYR A 22 0.80 -12.44 -20.19
N SER A 23 1.71 -13.33 -20.62
CA SER A 23 2.84 -13.77 -19.78
C SER A 23 3.85 -12.66 -19.51
N HIS A 24 4.12 -11.81 -20.51
CA HIS A 24 5.03 -10.67 -20.39
C HIS A 24 4.46 -9.63 -19.44
N ILE A 25 3.16 -9.33 -19.59
CA ILE A 25 2.44 -8.45 -18.68
C ILE A 25 2.47 -9.00 -17.26
N ALA A 26 2.21 -10.30 -17.08
CA ALA A 26 2.29 -10.93 -15.76
C ALA A 26 3.69 -10.84 -15.14
N HIS A 27 4.75 -10.95 -15.94
CA HIS A 27 6.14 -10.76 -15.48
C HIS A 27 6.38 -9.32 -14.99
N GLU A 28 5.94 -8.32 -15.75
CA GLU A 28 6.05 -6.91 -15.36
C GLU A 28 5.23 -6.63 -14.10
N SER A 29 4.00 -7.17 -14.01
CA SER A 29 3.13 -7.03 -12.84
C SER A 29 3.76 -7.61 -11.59
N ALA A 30 4.32 -8.81 -11.68
CA ALA A 30 4.98 -9.46 -10.54
C ALA A 30 6.17 -8.64 -10.04
N GLU A 31 6.95 -8.05 -10.94
CA GLU A 31 8.09 -7.20 -10.59
C GLU A 31 7.65 -5.88 -9.95
N ASP A 32 6.56 -5.27 -10.43
CA ASP A 32 6.00 -4.06 -9.84
C ASP A 32 5.39 -4.33 -8.46
N ILE A 33 4.58 -5.38 -8.31
CA ILE A 33 3.98 -5.78 -7.02
C ILE A 33 5.08 -6.04 -5.98
N ARG A 34 6.15 -6.75 -6.36
CA ARG A 34 7.32 -7.01 -5.50
C ARG A 34 7.94 -5.72 -4.94
N ARG A 35 8.06 -4.68 -5.77
CA ARG A 35 8.59 -3.37 -5.37
C ARG A 35 7.62 -2.65 -4.44
N ILE A 36 6.34 -2.61 -4.80
CA ILE A 36 5.28 -1.98 -4.01
C ILE A 36 5.21 -2.59 -2.60
N ILE A 37 5.20 -3.92 -2.48
CA ILE A 37 5.22 -4.62 -1.18
C ILE A 37 6.40 -4.17 -0.33
N SER A 38 7.61 -4.17 -0.91
CA SER A 38 8.84 -3.80 -0.21
C SER A 38 8.81 -2.33 0.26
N SER A 39 8.27 -1.43 -0.56
CA SER A 39 8.14 0.00 -0.25
C SER A 39 7.12 0.28 0.84
N ILE A 40 5.94 -0.32 0.77
CA ILE A 40 4.87 -0.14 1.77
C ILE A 40 5.35 -0.67 3.12
N ASP A 41 5.96 -1.85 3.13
CA ASP A 41 6.45 -2.47 4.37
C ASP A 41 7.65 -1.70 4.96
N ALA A 42 8.53 -1.14 4.12
CA ALA A 42 9.59 -0.24 4.55
C ALA A 42 9.03 1.01 5.23
N GLU A 43 8.02 1.66 4.64
CA GLU A 43 7.37 2.83 5.23
C GLU A 43 6.71 2.48 6.59
N ARG A 44 6.05 1.33 6.66
CA ARG A 44 5.45 0.82 7.90
C ARG A 44 6.50 0.60 8.98
N ALA A 45 7.62 -0.05 8.64
CA ALA A 45 8.73 -0.27 9.55
C ALA A 45 9.37 1.05 10.03
N GLN A 46 9.54 2.04 9.15
CA GLN A 46 9.99 3.38 9.55
C GLN A 46 9.03 4.03 10.56
N LYS A 47 7.71 3.92 10.34
CA LYS A 47 6.69 4.43 11.30
C LYS A 47 6.69 3.70 12.64
N LYS A 48 7.18 2.46 12.69
CA LYS A 48 7.42 1.73 13.94
C LYS A 48 8.74 2.12 14.63
N GLY A 49 9.64 2.83 13.93
CA GLY A 49 10.92 3.29 14.45
C GLY A 49 12.12 2.45 13.99
N PHE A 50 11.94 1.54 13.03
CA PHE A 50 13.05 0.78 12.45
C PHE A 50 13.84 1.63 11.45
N LEU A 51 15.17 1.48 11.47
CA LEU A 51 16.05 2.12 10.51
C LEU A 51 16.01 1.33 9.19
N VAL A 52 15.35 1.88 8.17
CA VAL A 52 15.20 1.25 6.86
C VAL A 52 15.84 2.13 5.79
N TYR A 53 16.87 1.62 5.11
CA TYR A 53 17.59 2.28 4.01
C TYR A 53 16.94 2.07 2.63
N TYR A 54 15.67 1.65 2.61
CA TYR A 54 14.88 1.44 1.41
C TYR A 54 13.90 2.61 1.28
N HIS A 55 14.02 3.40 0.20
CA HIS A 55 13.16 4.54 -0.05
C HIS A 55 12.69 4.53 -1.50
N ASP A 56 11.48 4.03 -1.69
CA ASP A 56 10.72 4.15 -2.92
C ASP A 56 9.35 4.71 -2.54
N ASP A 57 8.96 5.84 -3.13
CA ASP A 57 7.62 6.40 -2.94
C ASP A 57 6.63 5.57 -3.77
N TRP A 58 6.07 4.54 -3.14
CA TRP A 58 5.13 3.61 -3.76
C TRP A 58 3.87 4.29 -4.27
N ASP A 59 3.42 5.37 -3.64
CA ASP A 59 2.28 6.16 -4.09
C ASP A 59 2.65 6.92 -5.38
N SER A 60 3.87 7.46 -5.46
CA SER A 60 4.39 8.03 -6.72
C SER A 60 4.56 6.98 -7.82
N LEU A 61 5.03 5.78 -7.49
CA LEU A 61 5.18 4.68 -8.44
C LEU A 61 3.82 4.31 -9.05
N ILE A 62 2.79 4.17 -8.24
CA ILE A 62 1.43 3.88 -8.70
C ILE A 62 0.86 5.05 -9.51
N ARG A 63 1.04 6.30 -9.06
CA ARG A 63 0.55 7.49 -9.77
C ARG A 63 1.26 7.75 -11.10
N GLU A 64 2.57 7.53 -11.17
CA GLU A 64 3.31 7.64 -12.43
C GLU A 64 2.83 6.59 -13.44
N ARG A 65 2.50 5.39 -12.96
CA ARG A 65 1.94 4.30 -13.76
C ARG A 65 0.56 4.65 -14.31
N ILE A 66 -0.33 5.23 -13.48
CA ILE A 66 -1.64 5.76 -13.92
C ILE A 66 -1.44 6.88 -14.97
N ARG A 67 -0.55 7.85 -14.70
CA ARG A 67 -0.29 9.01 -15.59
C ARG A 67 0.26 8.59 -16.95
N LYS A 68 1.04 7.51 -17.02
CA LYS A 68 1.56 7.00 -18.30
C LYS A 68 0.45 6.51 -19.23
N GLY A 69 -0.80 6.41 -18.78
CA GLY A 69 -1.98 6.20 -19.64
C GLY A 69 -1.85 4.98 -20.53
N LYS A 70 -0.98 4.02 -20.16
CA LYS A 70 -0.90 2.77 -20.89
C LYS A 70 -2.19 2.06 -20.51
N ARG A 71 -3.05 1.80 -21.49
CA ARG A 71 -4.07 0.73 -21.41
C ARG A 71 -3.46 -0.69 -21.23
N HIS A 72 -2.20 -0.74 -20.78
CA HIS A 72 -1.27 -1.85 -20.68
C HIS A 72 -0.34 -1.61 -19.47
N THR A 73 -0.87 -1.05 -18.37
CA THR A 73 -0.21 -1.23 -17.08
C THR A 73 -0.54 -2.64 -16.61
N ALA A 74 0.49 -3.34 -16.12
CA ALA A 74 0.41 -4.59 -15.38
C ALA A 74 -0.82 -4.76 -14.47
N PHE A 75 -1.26 -3.66 -13.84
CA PHE A 75 -2.40 -3.61 -12.92
C PHE A 75 -3.77 -3.51 -13.62
N ASP A 76 -3.89 -2.67 -14.66
CA ASP A 76 -5.14 -2.49 -15.42
C ASP A 76 -5.55 -3.75 -16.19
N PHE A 77 -4.56 -4.51 -16.66
CA PHE A 77 -4.80 -5.73 -17.45
C PHE A 77 -5.05 -6.98 -16.59
N TYR A 78 -4.50 -7.00 -15.37
CA TYR A 78 -4.60 -8.17 -14.47
C TYR A 78 -5.84 -8.12 -13.58
N ASN A 79 -6.11 -6.98 -12.95
CA ASN A 79 -7.27 -6.83 -12.06
C ASN A 79 -7.59 -5.33 -11.86
N PRO A 80 -8.57 -4.76 -12.59
CA PRO A 80 -8.89 -3.34 -12.51
C PRO A 80 -9.38 -2.91 -11.12
N ALA A 81 -9.91 -3.83 -10.30
CA ALA A 81 -10.35 -3.54 -8.94
C ALA A 81 -9.17 -3.27 -7.98
N LEU A 82 -7.93 -3.63 -8.35
CA LEU A 82 -6.72 -3.33 -7.55
C LEU A 82 -6.55 -1.84 -7.29
N LEU A 83 -6.80 -1.03 -8.32
CA LEU A 83 -6.66 0.42 -8.23
C LEU A 83 -7.72 1.01 -7.32
N ASP A 84 -8.98 0.59 -7.47
CA ASP A 84 -10.07 1.05 -6.61
C ASP A 84 -9.81 0.73 -5.13
N ILE A 85 -9.33 -0.49 -4.84
CA ILE A 85 -8.98 -0.92 -3.47
C ILE A 85 -7.81 -0.10 -2.93
N TRP A 86 -6.78 0.12 -3.75
CA TRP A 86 -5.64 0.96 -3.39
C TRP A 86 -6.06 2.41 -3.11
N GLU A 87 -6.83 3.04 -4.01
CA GLU A 87 -7.33 4.41 -3.86
C GLU A 87 -8.16 4.55 -2.60
N ALA A 88 -9.05 3.58 -2.33
CA ALA A 88 -9.85 3.55 -1.11
C ALA A 88 -8.96 3.50 0.14
N LYS A 89 -7.90 2.69 0.15
CA LYS A 89 -6.96 2.60 1.28
C LYS A 89 -6.12 3.87 1.45
N VAL A 90 -5.71 4.50 0.36
CA VAL A 90 -5.00 5.78 0.38
C VAL A 90 -5.89 6.89 0.90
N GLU A 91 -7.17 6.95 0.48
CA GLU A 91 -8.10 7.93 1.03
C GLU A 91 -8.38 7.66 2.51
N GLU A 92 -8.48 6.40 2.93
CA GLU A 92 -8.59 6.04 4.35
C GLU A 92 -7.39 6.57 5.17
N LEU A 93 -6.16 6.47 4.64
CA LEU A 93 -4.96 7.06 5.27
C LEU A 93 -5.04 8.59 5.35
N LYS A 94 -5.54 9.25 4.29
CA LYS A 94 -5.75 10.71 4.32
C LYS A 94 -6.77 11.10 5.36
N ASP A 95 -7.85 10.35 5.50
CA ASP A 95 -8.91 10.63 6.47
C ASP A 95 -8.44 10.41 7.90
N VAL A 96 -7.62 9.38 8.16
CA VAL A 96 -6.94 9.21 9.45
C VAL A 96 -6.06 10.44 9.76
N ARG A 97 -5.33 10.94 8.77
CA ARG A 97 -4.50 12.14 8.94
C ARG A 97 -5.33 13.39 9.20
N LYS A 98 -6.39 13.62 8.43
CA LYS A 98 -7.33 14.75 8.63
C LYS A 98 -7.96 14.68 10.02
N ALA A 99 -8.45 13.51 10.44
CA ALA A 99 -9.05 13.30 11.75
C ALA A 99 -8.04 13.55 12.89
N LYS A 100 -6.80 13.08 12.75
CA LYS A 100 -5.72 13.39 13.71
C LYS A 100 -5.53 14.89 13.88
N TYR A 101 -5.35 15.64 12.78
CA TYR A 101 -5.13 17.09 12.87
C TYR A 101 -6.35 17.85 13.38
N PHE A 102 -7.55 17.41 13.01
CA PHE A 102 -8.80 17.97 13.51
C PHE A 102 -8.93 17.81 15.03
N LEU A 103 -8.74 16.59 15.55
CA LEU A 103 -8.82 16.32 16.99
C LEU A 103 -7.73 17.04 17.78
N LEU A 104 -6.49 17.07 17.27
CA LEU A 104 -5.40 17.83 17.90
C LEU A 104 -5.69 19.33 17.94
N SER A 105 -6.26 19.89 16.86
CA SER A 105 -6.68 21.29 16.82
C SER A 105 -7.78 21.58 17.85
N LEU A 106 -8.76 20.70 17.98
CA LEU A 106 -9.84 20.83 18.96
C LEU A 106 -9.31 20.82 20.39
N ILE A 107 -8.40 19.89 20.71
CA ILE A 107 -7.72 19.85 22.01
C ILE A 107 -6.91 21.13 22.23
N GLY A 108 -6.15 21.57 21.23
CA GLY A 108 -5.35 22.80 21.32
C GLY A 108 -6.19 24.04 21.61
N ILE A 109 -7.32 24.20 20.93
CA ILE A 109 -8.28 25.29 21.19
C ILE A 109 -8.83 25.19 22.62
N GLY A 110 -9.19 23.98 23.07
CA GLY A 110 -9.69 23.76 24.44
C GLY A 110 -8.66 24.14 25.51
N VAL A 111 -7.39 23.77 25.32
CA VAL A 111 -6.29 24.15 26.21
C VAL A 111 -6.08 25.66 26.23
N ILE A 112 -6.02 26.31 25.05
CA ILE A 112 -5.85 27.76 24.96
C ILE A 112 -7.00 28.48 25.66
N PHE A 113 -8.24 28.09 25.37
CA PHE A 113 -9.43 28.70 25.98
C PHE A 113 -9.42 28.55 27.51
N SER A 114 -9.07 27.36 28.01
CA SER A 114 -8.93 27.10 29.44
C SER A 114 -7.85 27.97 30.09
N ILE A 115 -6.70 28.14 29.44
CA ILE A 115 -5.63 29.04 29.93
C ILE A 115 -6.11 30.50 29.93
N THR A 116 -6.75 30.97 28.86
CA THR A 116 -7.25 32.35 28.77
C THR A 116 -8.32 32.62 29.83
N ALA A 117 -9.26 31.70 30.04
CA ALA A 117 -10.26 31.81 31.11
C ALA A 117 -9.60 31.77 32.50
N GLY A 118 -8.55 30.96 32.65
CA GLY A 118 -7.69 30.90 33.83
C GLY A 118 -7.10 32.25 34.23
N LEU A 119 -6.59 32.98 33.24
CA LEU A 119 -5.95 34.28 33.41
C LEU A 119 -6.98 35.40 33.67
N LEU A 120 -8.16 35.34 33.04
CA LEU A 120 -9.17 36.40 33.11
C LEU A 120 -10.12 36.30 34.31
N PHE A 121 -10.45 35.09 34.75
CA PHE A 121 -11.48 34.88 35.79
C PHE A 121 -10.92 34.25 37.07
N SER A 122 -10.26 33.08 36.96
CA SER A 122 -9.72 32.36 38.12
C SER A 122 -8.80 31.22 37.69
N TRP A 123 -7.73 30.97 38.45
CA TRP A 123 -6.76 29.90 38.17
C TRP A 123 -7.40 28.50 38.08
N TYR A 124 -8.54 28.26 38.74
CA TYR A 124 -9.26 26.99 38.67
C TYR A 124 -9.69 26.61 37.25
N PHE A 125 -9.87 27.58 36.35
CA PHE A 125 -10.23 27.33 34.96
C PHE A 125 -9.08 26.76 34.11
N VAL A 126 -7.86 26.66 34.63
CA VAL A 126 -6.71 26.01 33.96
C VAL A 126 -6.77 24.47 34.09
N LEU A 127 -7.37 23.97 35.17
CA LEU A 127 -7.43 22.52 35.46
C LEU A 127 -8.12 21.70 34.35
N PRO A 128 -9.25 22.14 33.76
CA PRO A 128 -9.86 21.44 32.63
C PRO A 128 -8.92 21.30 31.42
N GLY A 129 -8.15 22.34 31.08
CA GLY A 129 -7.21 22.32 29.97
C GLY A 129 -6.07 21.32 30.18
N LEU A 130 -5.50 21.28 31.39
CA LEU A 130 -4.49 20.26 31.75
C LEU A 130 -5.07 18.84 31.68
N GLY A 131 -6.34 18.67 32.05
CA GLY A 131 -7.06 17.40 31.93
C GLY A 131 -7.23 16.89 30.50
N LEU A 132 -7.10 17.75 29.49
CA LEU A 132 -7.16 17.37 28.07
C LEU A 132 -5.81 16.86 27.52
N LEU A 133 -4.69 17.08 28.21
CA LEU A 133 -3.37 16.67 27.71
C LEU A 133 -3.23 15.16 27.47
N PRO A 134 -3.73 14.26 28.34
CA PRO A 134 -3.70 12.82 28.07
C PRO A 134 -4.42 12.42 26.77
N LEU A 135 -5.43 13.20 26.33
CA LEU A 135 -6.13 12.94 25.08
C LEU A 135 -5.24 13.16 23.86
N VAL A 136 -4.20 14.00 23.95
CA VAL A 136 -3.23 14.19 22.86
C VAL A 136 -2.51 12.88 22.57
N LEU A 137 -2.04 12.19 23.62
CA LEU A 137 -1.37 10.89 23.48
C LEU A 137 -2.34 9.87 22.88
N TRP A 138 -3.57 9.82 23.37
CA TRP A 138 -4.61 8.96 22.84
C TRP A 138 -4.87 9.20 21.34
N VAL A 139 -4.95 10.45 20.88
CA VAL A 139 -5.12 10.77 19.45
C VAL A 139 -3.93 10.30 18.62
N LEU A 140 -2.71 10.51 19.12
CA LEU A 140 -1.48 10.10 18.43
C LEU A 140 -1.39 8.58 18.30
N ASP A 141 -1.65 7.86 19.37
CA ASP A 141 -1.63 6.39 19.39
C ASP A 141 -2.72 5.81 18.50
N ARG A 142 -3.95 6.32 18.61
CA ARG A 142 -5.07 5.85 17.79
C ARG A 142 -4.83 6.07 16.30
N ALA A 143 -4.28 7.22 15.92
CA ALA A 143 -3.94 7.52 14.55
C ALA A 143 -2.78 6.65 14.03
N ARG A 144 -1.79 6.37 14.88
CA ARG A 144 -0.66 5.50 14.55
C ARG A 144 -1.12 4.06 14.33
N GLU A 145 -1.89 3.50 15.25
CA GLU A 145 -2.44 2.14 15.16
C GLU A 145 -3.32 1.98 13.92
N LYS A 146 -4.22 2.94 13.67
CA LYS A 146 -5.10 2.87 12.50
C LYS A 146 -4.32 2.96 11.20
N SER A 147 -3.30 3.83 11.14
CA SER A 147 -2.40 3.89 9.98
C SER A 147 -1.66 2.56 9.81
N ASP A 148 -1.09 2.00 10.87
CA ASP A 148 -0.35 0.72 10.83
C ASP A 148 -1.21 -0.43 10.29
N LEU A 149 -2.48 -0.49 10.74
CA LEU A 149 -3.43 -1.47 10.24
C LEU A 149 -3.69 -1.32 8.74
N ILE A 150 -3.85 -0.09 8.25
CA ILE A 150 -4.07 0.17 6.82
C ILE A 150 -2.84 -0.24 6.00
N TYR A 151 -1.63 0.09 6.47
CA TYR A 151 -0.39 -0.36 5.84
C TYR A 151 -0.30 -1.89 5.80
N HIS A 152 -0.59 -2.55 6.93
CA HIS A 152 -0.60 -4.01 6.99
C HIS A 152 -1.59 -4.63 6.00
N GLN A 153 -2.84 -4.13 5.97
CA GLN A 153 -3.87 -4.61 5.04
C GLN A 153 -3.46 -4.42 3.58
N LEU A 154 -2.86 -3.28 3.25
CA LEU A 154 -2.43 -2.98 1.89
C LEU A 154 -1.26 -3.87 1.46
N THR A 155 -0.26 -4.08 2.32
CA THR A 155 0.83 -5.01 2.05
C THR A 155 0.31 -6.44 1.88
N GLN A 156 -0.57 -6.90 2.78
CA GLN A 156 -1.18 -8.24 2.69
C GLN A 156 -1.97 -8.42 1.39
N PHE A 157 -2.75 -7.41 1.00
CA PHE A 157 -3.49 -7.40 -0.26
C PHE A 157 -2.56 -7.59 -1.46
N PHE A 158 -1.48 -6.82 -1.56
CA PHE A 158 -0.52 -6.98 -2.65
C PHE A 158 0.20 -8.33 -2.61
N ILE A 159 0.47 -8.89 -1.43
CA ILE A 159 1.00 -10.24 -1.28
C ILE A 159 0.00 -11.25 -1.86
N ASP A 160 -1.27 -11.19 -1.50
CA ASP A 160 -2.27 -12.15 -1.99
C ASP A 160 -2.49 -12.04 -3.50
N GLU A 161 -2.45 -10.84 -4.05
CA GLU A 161 -2.49 -10.60 -5.50
C GLU A 161 -1.25 -11.13 -6.21
N MET A 162 -0.07 -11.01 -5.59
CA MET A 162 1.15 -11.66 -6.08
C MET A 162 0.99 -13.18 -6.12
N ARG A 163 0.43 -13.79 -5.08
CA ARG A 163 0.20 -15.24 -4.99
C ARG A 163 -0.78 -15.71 -6.07
N ALA A 164 -1.86 -14.97 -6.27
CA ALA A 164 -2.84 -15.25 -7.33
C ALA A 164 -2.21 -15.13 -8.72
N LEU A 165 -1.33 -14.15 -8.93
CA LEU A 165 -0.66 -13.92 -10.21
C LEU A 165 0.35 -15.03 -10.52
N LEU A 166 1.16 -15.42 -9.53
CA LEU A 166 2.12 -16.52 -9.66
C LEU A 166 1.40 -17.85 -9.98
N SER A 167 0.26 -18.11 -9.34
CA SER A 167 -0.54 -19.32 -9.57
C SER A 167 -1.19 -19.32 -10.98
N ARG A 168 -1.90 -18.25 -11.35
CA ARG A 168 -2.59 -18.15 -12.65
C ARG A 168 -1.69 -18.27 -13.87
N TYR A 169 -0.48 -17.72 -13.79
CA TYR A 169 0.48 -17.71 -14.90
C TYR A 169 1.64 -18.69 -14.73
N ASN A 170 1.59 -19.56 -13.71
CA ASN A 170 2.61 -20.56 -13.39
C ASN A 170 4.04 -19.98 -13.38
N LEU A 171 4.19 -18.78 -12.82
CA LEU A 171 5.46 -18.07 -12.76
C LEU A 171 6.32 -18.61 -11.61
N ASN A 172 7.63 -18.71 -11.82
CA ASN A 172 8.56 -19.16 -10.77
C ASN A 172 8.59 -18.17 -9.59
N PRO A 173 8.09 -18.53 -8.39
CA PRO A 173 8.05 -17.63 -7.23
C PRO A 173 9.43 -17.16 -6.78
N GLU A 174 10.46 -17.99 -6.97
CA GLU A 174 11.81 -17.67 -6.54
C GLU A 174 12.44 -16.52 -7.30
N ARG A 175 11.92 -16.17 -8.48
CA ARG A 175 12.42 -15.05 -9.27
C ARG A 175 11.98 -13.71 -8.68
N TYR A 176 10.87 -13.67 -7.94
CA TYR A 176 10.25 -12.43 -7.47
C TYR A 176 10.36 -12.26 -5.96
N ARG A 177 11.56 -12.49 -5.40
CA ARG A 177 11.80 -12.32 -3.96
C ARG A 177 11.72 -10.83 -3.59
N PHE A 178 10.94 -10.50 -2.57
CA PHE A 178 10.83 -9.14 -2.04
C PHE A 178 11.43 -9.05 -0.64
N LYS A 179 11.73 -7.83 -0.18
CA LYS A 179 12.18 -7.59 1.19
C LYS A 179 10.97 -7.38 2.09
N LEU A 180 10.97 -8.04 3.24
CA LEU A 180 10.04 -7.78 4.32
C LEU A 180 10.82 -7.45 5.59
N PHE A 181 10.36 -6.42 6.27
CA PHE A 181 10.83 -5.87 7.53
C PHE A 181 9.90 -6.24 8.70
N ASN A 182 8.61 -6.44 8.45
CA ASN A 182 7.65 -6.93 9.46
C ASN A 182 7.38 -8.44 9.28
N ASP A 183 7.02 -9.12 10.38
CA ASP A 183 6.85 -10.58 10.47
C ASP A 183 5.40 -11.07 10.41
N ASP A 184 4.42 -10.19 10.27
CA ASP A 184 3.00 -10.45 10.50
C ASP A 184 2.18 -10.77 9.25
N TYR A 185 2.82 -10.98 8.09
CA TYR A 185 2.14 -11.29 6.83
C TYR A 185 1.96 -12.79 6.59
N PHE A 186 0.85 -13.15 5.95
CA PHE A 186 0.50 -14.53 5.61
C PHE A 186 0.85 -14.88 4.17
N GLY A 187 1.02 -16.19 3.87
CA GLY A 187 1.24 -16.69 2.51
C GLY A 187 2.64 -16.40 1.94
N VAL A 188 3.61 -16.13 2.81
CA VAL A 188 4.99 -15.85 2.43
C VAL A 188 5.99 -16.78 3.11
N ARG A 189 6.90 -17.34 2.32
CA ARG A 189 8.06 -18.10 2.80
C ARG A 189 9.26 -17.19 2.98
N ARG A 190 9.81 -17.10 4.19
CA ARG A 190 11.02 -16.33 4.44
C ARG A 190 12.27 -17.13 4.11
N ILE A 191 13.20 -16.49 3.40
CA ILE A 191 14.54 -17.01 3.14
C ILE A 191 15.54 -15.98 3.63
N LYS A 192 16.45 -16.39 4.50
CA LYS A 192 17.61 -15.56 4.89
C LYS A 192 18.72 -15.76 3.88
N ILE A 193 19.16 -14.68 3.23
CA ILE A 193 20.31 -14.69 2.33
C ILE A 193 21.35 -13.74 2.92
N GLY A 194 22.40 -14.30 3.52
CA GLY A 194 23.40 -13.52 4.25
C GLY A 194 22.81 -12.82 5.48
N ARG A 195 22.87 -11.48 5.51
CA ARG A 195 22.31 -10.65 6.60
C ARG A 195 20.89 -10.13 6.31
N GLU A 196 20.36 -10.34 5.12
CA GLU A 196 19.06 -9.82 4.71
C GLU A 196 17.97 -10.91 4.71
N SER A 197 16.77 -10.54 5.16
CA SER A 197 15.57 -11.37 5.09
C SER A 197 14.78 -11.07 3.84
N PHE A 198 14.62 -12.08 2.98
CA PHE A 198 13.76 -12.04 1.82
C PHE A 198 12.51 -12.86 2.06
N ALA A 199 11.45 -12.52 1.36
CA ALA A 199 10.19 -13.23 1.35
C ALA A 199 9.83 -13.64 -0.08
N ILE A 200 9.19 -14.80 -0.17
CA ILE A 200 8.68 -15.37 -1.41
C ILE A 200 7.20 -15.63 -1.19
N ALA A 201 6.36 -15.05 -2.05
CA ALA A 201 4.93 -15.35 -2.08
C ALA A 201 4.71 -16.81 -2.49
N GLU A 202 4.05 -17.60 -1.64
CA GLU A 202 3.70 -18.99 -1.97
C GLU A 202 2.46 -18.99 -2.86
N PRO A 203 2.47 -19.63 -4.04
CA PRO A 203 1.30 -19.69 -4.90
C PRO A 203 0.08 -20.17 -4.10
N LEU A 204 -1.11 -19.66 -4.44
CA LEU A 204 -2.35 -20.32 -4.02
C LEU A 204 -2.35 -21.68 -4.72
N ASN A 205 -1.89 -22.71 -4.01
CA ASN A 205 -2.18 -24.08 -4.42
C ASN A 205 -3.67 -24.27 -4.22
N ASP A 206 -4.37 -24.71 -5.26
CA ASP A 206 -5.67 -25.34 -5.06
C ASP A 206 -5.42 -26.49 -4.08
N VAL A 207 -5.90 -26.31 -2.86
CA VAL A 207 -5.99 -27.39 -1.90
C VAL A 207 -7.05 -28.31 -2.48
N GLU A 208 -6.62 -29.42 -3.10
CA GLU A 208 -7.47 -30.58 -3.32
C GLU A 208 -8.13 -31.05 -2.01
#